data_AF-A0A7M1S6H5-F1
#
_entry.id   AF-A0A7M1S6H5-F1
#
_cell.length_a   1.000
_cell.length_b   1.000
_cell.length_c   1.000
_cell.angle_alpha   90.00
_cell.angle_beta   90.00
_cell.angle_gamma   90.00
#
_symmetry.space_group_name_H-M   'P 1'
#
loop_
_entity.id
_entity.type
_entity.pdbx_description
1 polymer ?
#
loop_
_entity_poly.entity_id
_entity_poly.type
_entity_poly.pdbx_seq_one_letter_code
_entity_poly.pdbx_strand_id
1 'polypeptide(L)'
;MCNITKEAVFDAISTVIDPEVGFNLVEMGLIYDAIIDEECNVHVVMTLSTQGCPLHQMITQWVKEAVERIEDVGEVEVEVVWEPAWNISMADENVKKTLGGL
;
A
#
# COMPACT_ATOMS: atom_id res chain seq x y z
N MET A 1 -6.87 -23.26 -7.16
CA MET A 1 -5.50 -22.74 -6.90
C MET A 1 -5.54 -21.28 -7.23
N CYS A 2 -5.16 -20.44 -6.27
CA CYS A 2 -5.09 -19.01 -6.49
C CYS A 2 -4.06 -18.65 -7.57
N ASN A 3 -4.40 -17.72 -8.47
CA ASN A 3 -3.50 -17.21 -9.51
C ASN A 3 -3.09 -15.75 -9.30
N ILE A 4 -3.52 -15.13 -8.19
CA ILE A 4 -3.16 -13.75 -7.85
C ILE A 4 -1.71 -13.72 -7.41
N THR A 5 -0.96 -12.75 -7.94
CA THR A 5 0.45 -12.54 -7.59
C THR A 5 0.60 -11.30 -6.72
N LYS A 6 1.68 -11.26 -5.94
CA LYS A 6 2.07 -10.06 -5.18
C LYS A 6 2.26 -8.85 -6.09
N GLU A 7 2.77 -9.06 -7.30
CA GLU A 7 2.92 -8.00 -8.31
C GLU A 7 1.57 -7.41 -8.73
N ALA A 8 0.54 -8.24 -8.93
CA ALA A 8 -0.81 -7.76 -9.26
C ALA A 8 -1.42 -6.93 -8.11
N VAL A 9 -1.20 -7.34 -6.87
CA VAL A 9 -1.63 -6.58 -5.68
C VAL A 9 -0.92 -5.23 -5.61
N PHE A 10 0.39 -5.19 -5.82
CA PHE A 10 1.16 -3.94 -5.79
C PHE A 10 0.76 -3.01 -6.96
N ASP A 11 0.51 -3.56 -8.16
CA ASP A 11 0.02 -2.79 -9.31
C ASP A 11 -1.34 -2.16 -9.01
N ALA A 12 -2.28 -2.92 -8.43
CA ALA A 12 -3.57 -2.39 -8.00
C ALA A 12 -3.43 -1.25 -6.97
N ILE A 13 -2.57 -1.42 -5.96
CA ILE A 13 -2.33 -0.42 -4.91
C ILE A 13 -1.63 0.83 -5.48
N SER A 14 -0.84 0.71 -6.55
CA SER A 14 -0.19 1.86 -7.20
C SER A 14 -1.19 2.89 -7.76
N THR A 15 -2.47 2.52 -7.91
CA THR A 15 -3.54 3.45 -8.30
C THR A 15 -3.99 4.38 -7.16
N VAL A 16 -3.61 4.06 -5.92
CA VAL A 16 -3.94 4.86 -4.73
C VAL A 16 -2.85 5.91 -4.54
N ILE A 17 -3.25 7.18 -4.69
CA ILE A 17 -2.36 8.35 -4.60
C ILE A 17 -2.56 9.03 -3.24
N ASP A 18 -1.46 9.35 -2.56
CA ASP A 18 -1.49 10.18 -1.37
C ASP A 18 -1.84 11.64 -1.79
N PRO A 19 -2.97 12.21 -1.30
CA PRO A 19 -3.42 13.52 -1.73
C PRO A 19 -2.57 14.68 -1.19
N GLU A 20 -1.71 14.45 -0.20
CA GLU A 20 -0.83 15.49 0.37
C GLU A 20 0.43 15.67 -0.46
N VAL A 21 1.02 14.57 -0.96
CA VAL A 21 2.30 14.61 -1.70
C VAL A 21 2.18 14.29 -3.19
N GLY A 22 1.06 13.71 -3.64
CA GLY A 22 0.81 13.41 -5.06
C GLY A 22 1.56 12.21 -5.62
N PHE A 23 2.06 11.32 -4.76
CA PHE A 23 2.72 10.06 -5.13
C PHE A 23 1.88 8.85 -4.75
N ASN A 24 2.06 7.74 -5.45
CA ASN A 24 1.38 6.51 -5.08
C ASN A 24 2.05 5.81 -3.89
N LEU A 25 1.27 5.04 -3.14
CA LEU A 25 1.71 4.44 -1.89
C LEU A 25 2.86 3.42 -2.07
N VAL A 26 2.93 2.76 -3.23
CA VAL A 26 4.01 1.81 -3.55
C VAL A 26 5.31 2.55 -3.81
N GLU A 27 5.30 3.59 -4.64
CA GLU A 27 6.48 4.45 -4.89
C GLU A 27 6.96 5.14 -3.61
N MET A 28 6.04 5.48 -2.70
CA MET A 28 6.39 6.03 -1.40
C MET A 28 7.03 4.99 -0.47
N GLY A 29 6.97 3.70 -0.77
CA GLY A 29 7.47 2.64 0.09
C GLY A 29 6.61 2.44 1.35
N LEU A 30 5.31 2.73 1.26
CA LEU A 30 4.35 2.56 2.36
C LEU A 30 3.77 1.14 2.42
N ILE A 31 3.89 0.36 1.35
CA ILE A 31 3.44 -1.03 1.28
C ILE A 31 4.62 -1.96 1.57
N TYR A 32 4.56 -2.70 2.67
CA TYR A 32 5.64 -3.57 3.12
C TYR A 32 5.50 -4.99 2.58
N ASP A 33 4.28 -5.53 2.64
CA ASP A 33 4.04 -6.88 2.13
C ASP A 33 2.60 -7.05 1.62
N ALA A 34 2.43 -8.07 0.79
CA ALA A 34 1.14 -8.62 0.44
C ALA A 34 1.25 -10.14 0.45
N ILE A 35 0.49 -10.76 1.33
CA ILE A 35 0.46 -12.20 1.56
C ILE A 35 -0.83 -12.72 0.93
N ILE A 36 -0.70 -13.71 0.05
CA ILE A 36 -1.83 -14.32 -0.66
C ILE A 36 -1.88 -15.80 -0.28
N ASP A 37 -3.04 -16.28 0.17
CA ASP A 37 -3.25 -17.68 0.52
C ASP A 37 -3.79 -18.54 -0.65
N GLU A 38 -4.01 -19.82 -0.40
CA GLU A 38 -4.48 -20.77 -1.42
C GLU A 38 -5.92 -20.49 -1.92
N GLU A 39 -6.71 -19.75 -1.15
CA GLU A 39 -8.10 -19.34 -1.41
C GLU A 39 -8.20 -17.94 -2.03
N CYS A 40 -7.06 -17.31 -2.38
CA CYS A 40 -6.97 -15.94 -2.87
C CYS A 40 -7.37 -14.84 -1.88
N ASN A 41 -7.37 -15.12 -0.58
CA ASN A 41 -7.46 -14.02 0.39
C ASN A 41 -6.13 -13.25 0.39
N VAL A 42 -6.20 -11.93 0.53
CA VAL A 42 -5.05 -11.04 0.47
C VAL A 42 -4.94 -10.26 1.77
N HIS A 43 -3.81 -10.42 2.44
CA HIS A 43 -3.43 -9.61 3.59
C HIS A 43 -2.33 -8.63 3.17
N VAL A 44 -2.66 -7.34 3.12
CA VAL A 44 -1.72 -6.25 2.86
C VAL A 44 -1.17 -5.72 4.18
N VAL A 45 0.16 -5.72 4.32
CA VAL A 45 0.85 -5.08 5.44
C VAL A 45 1.42 -3.75 4.97
N MET A 46 0.99 -2.66 5.58
CA MET A 46 1.41 -1.31 5.22
C MET A 46 1.74 -0.45 6.44
N THR A 47 2.38 0.69 6.21
CA THR A 47 2.63 1.73 7.21
C THR A 47 2.10 3.07 6.71
N LEU A 48 2.05 4.06 7.60
CA LEU A 48 1.73 5.44 7.26
C LEU A 48 2.83 6.37 7.80
N SER A 49 2.93 7.56 7.22
CA SER A 49 3.99 8.53 7.56
C SER A 49 3.80 9.18 8.93
N THR A 50 2.56 9.25 9.43
CA THR A 50 2.21 9.83 10.74
C THR A 50 1.06 9.05 11.39
N GLN A 51 0.87 9.21 12.71
CA GLN A 51 -0.21 8.56 13.45
C GLN A 51 -1.38 9.52 13.67
N GLY A 52 -2.63 9.04 13.48
CA GLY A 52 -3.82 9.71 14.04
C GLY A 52 -4.57 10.72 13.16
N CYS A 53 -4.28 10.83 11.86
CA CYS A 53 -5.07 11.61 10.91
C CYS A 53 -6.31 10.82 10.41
N PRO A 54 -7.50 11.44 10.23
CA PRO A 54 -8.67 10.80 9.59
C PRO A 54 -8.37 10.28 8.17
N LEU A 55 -7.40 10.89 7.47
CA LEU A 55 -6.98 10.46 6.14
C LEU A 55 -6.45 9.01 6.13
N HIS A 56 -5.87 8.52 7.22
CA HIS A 56 -5.36 7.15 7.31
C HIS A 56 -6.44 6.11 7.07
N GLN A 57 -7.63 6.28 7.68
CA GLN A 57 -8.74 5.35 7.47
C GLN A 57 -9.20 5.35 6.02
N MET A 58 -9.18 6.52 5.37
CA MET A 58 -9.52 6.63 3.96
C MET A 58 -8.48 5.95 3.07
N ILE A 59 -7.18 6.15 3.33
CA ILE A 59 -6.10 5.51 2.58
C ILE A 59 -6.17 3.99 2.72
N THR A 60 -6.31 3.47 3.95
CA THR A 60 -6.46 2.03 4.21
C THR A 60 -7.68 1.46 3.48
N GLN A 61 -8.80 2.19 3.48
CA GLN A 61 -10.00 1.79 2.74
C GLN A 61 -9.76 1.79 1.23
N TRP A 62 -9.08 2.79 0.67
CA TRP A 62 -8.77 2.85 -0.76
C TRP A 62 -7.82 1.73 -1.20
N VAL A 63 -6.83 1.40 -0.36
CA VAL A 63 -5.94 0.24 -0.57
C VAL A 63 -6.77 -1.04 -0.64
N LYS A 64 -7.65 -1.26 0.34
CA LYS A 64 -8.54 -2.41 0.37
C LYS A 64 -9.39 -2.48 -0.91
N GLU A 65 -10.08 -1.39 -1.26
CA GLU A 65 -10.92 -1.32 -2.45
C GLU A 65 -10.14 -1.52 -3.77
N ALA A 66 -8.89 -1.06 -3.84
CA ALA A 66 -8.06 -1.26 -5.01
C ALA A 66 -7.75 -2.75 -5.22
N VAL A 67 -7.41 -3.45 -4.14
CA VAL A 67 -7.14 -4.90 -4.17
C VAL A 67 -8.42 -5.71 -4.39
N GLU A 68 -9.55 -5.30 -3.82
CA GLU A 68 -10.87 -5.94 -4.03
C GLU A 68 -11.35 -5.89 -5.49
N ARG A 69 -10.75 -5.04 -6.35
CA ARG A 69 -11.07 -4.98 -7.78
C ARG A 69 -10.32 -6.00 -8.63
N ILE A 70 -9.36 -6.72 -8.06
CA ILE A 70 -8.65 -7.79 -8.75
C ILE A 70 -9.62 -8.95 -8.98
N GLU A 71 -9.66 -9.50 -10.20
CA GLU A 71 -10.51 -10.64 -10.52
C GLU A 71 -10.13 -11.86 -9.66
N ASP A 72 -11.14 -12.61 -9.20
CA ASP A 72 -11.01 -13.79 -8.32
C ASP A 72 -10.37 -13.54 -6.93
N VAL A 73 -10.25 -12.29 -6.50
CA VAL A 73 -9.78 -11.98 -5.14
C VAL A 73 -10.80 -12.42 -4.09
N GLY A 74 -10.29 -13.04 -3.03
CA GLY A 74 -11.07 -13.45 -1.86
C GLY A 74 -11.25 -12.29 -0.88
N GLU A 75 -11.19 -12.60 0.41
CA GLU A 75 -11.23 -11.58 1.46
C GLU A 75 -9.96 -10.72 1.45
N VAL A 76 -10.12 -9.40 1.57
CA VAL A 76 -9.02 -8.45 1.65
C VAL A 76 -8.95 -7.83 3.04
N GLU A 77 -7.82 -8.03 3.69
CA GLU A 77 -7.46 -7.41 4.96
C GLU A 77 -6.26 -6.46 4.78
N VAL A 78 -6.33 -5.29 5.41
CA VAL A 78 -5.24 -4.31 5.40
C VAL A 78 -4.83 -4.03 6.83
N GLU A 79 -3.61 -4.41 7.18
CA GLU A 79 -3.01 -4.16 8.49
C GLU A 79 -2.07 -2.95 8.39
N VAL A 80 -2.26 -1.99 9.30
CA VAL A 80 -1.36 -0.86 9.47
C VAL A 80 -0.41 -1.14 10.62
N VAL A 81 0.87 -1.32 10.29
CA VAL A 81 1.96 -1.45 11.25
C VAL A 81 2.71 -0.13 11.40
N TRP A 82 3.43 0.01 12.52
CA TRP A 82 4.25 1.20 12.81
C TRP A 82 5.74 0.87 12.92
N GLU A 83 6.09 -0.42 12.82
CA GLU A 83 7.46 -0.92 12.90
C GLU A 83 7.73 -1.87 11.71
N PRO A 84 8.82 -1.63 10.93
CA PRO A 84 9.72 -0.49 11.04
C PRO A 84 9.01 0.84 10.74
N ALA A 85 9.43 1.92 11.39
CA ALA A 85 8.88 3.24 11.10
C ALA A 85 9.33 3.71 9.72
N TRP A 86 8.38 4.23 8.93
CA TRP A 86 8.68 4.74 7.60
C TRP A 86 9.68 5.90 7.64
N ASN A 87 10.58 5.94 6.66
CA ASN A 87 11.40 7.11 6.39
C ASN A 87 11.68 7.23 4.89
N ILE A 88 12.05 8.43 4.44
CA ILE A 88 12.25 8.74 3.02
C ILE A 88 13.25 7.81 2.29
N SER A 89 14.16 7.14 3.00
CA SER A 89 15.09 6.19 2.36
C SER A 89 14.40 4.91 1.86
N MET A 90 13.17 4.63 2.30
CA MET A 90 12.34 3.50 1.85
C MET A 90 11.62 3.78 0.53
N ALA A 91 11.47 5.04 0.13
CA ALA A 91 10.77 5.42 -1.09
C ALA A 91 11.62 5.23 -2.35
N ASP A 92 11.00 5.25 -3.52
CA ASP A 92 11.70 5.18 -4.80
C ASP A 92 12.55 6.43 -5.07
N GLU A 93 13.53 6.31 -5.98
CA GLU A 93 14.47 7.40 -6.29
C GLU A 93 13.78 8.70 -6.73
N ASN A 94 12.66 8.61 -7.45
CA ASN A 94 11.88 9.76 -7.89
C ASN A 94 11.21 10.49 -6.71
N VAL A 95 10.61 9.73 -5.80
CA VAL A 95 9.99 10.26 -4.58
C VAL A 95 11.05 10.89 -3.68
N LYS A 96 12.18 10.20 -3.48
CA LYS A 96 13.35 10.72 -2.75
C LYS A 96 13.84 12.06 -3.29
N LYS A 97 13.95 12.20 -4.61
CA LYS A 97 14.39 13.45 -5.25
C LYS A 97 13.38 14.58 -5.06
N THR A 98 12.09 14.27 -5.14
CA THR A 98 11.02 15.27 -5.03
C THR A 98 10.79 15.74 -3.60
N LEU A 99 10.74 14.81 -2.64
CA LEU A 99 10.38 15.10 -1.24
C LEU A 99 11.61 15.30 -0.34
N GLY A 100 12.73 14.64 -0.63
CA GLY A 100 13.98 14.76 0.14
C GLY A 100 14.84 15.97 -0.23
N GLY A 101 14.42 16.76 -1.22
CA GLY A 101 15.12 17.94 -1.73
C GLY A 101 14.58 19.29 -1.22
N LEU A 102 13.73 19.30 -0.20
CA LEU A 102 13.35 20.51 0.55
C LEU A 102 14.43 20.87 1.58
#